data_AF-A0A5S3SDC9-F1
#
_entry.id   AF-A0A5S3SDC9-F1
#
_cell.length_a   1.000
_cell.length_b   1.000
_cell.length_c   1.000
_cell.angle_alpha   90.00
_cell.angle_beta   90.00
_cell.angle_gamma   90.00
#
_symmetry.space_group_name_H-M   'P 1'
#
loop_
_entity.id
_entity.type
_entity.pdbx_description
1 polymer ?
#
loop_
_entity_poly.entity_id
_entity_poly.type
_entity_poly.pdbx_seq_one_letter_code
_entity_poly.pdbx_strand_id
1 'polypeptide(L)'
;MNATNEIEELTQLADAIADESTRDDAVLAEANRLGIDLGKSEDFDPLKSNIKDETPPTKEEQEKQLIKEMQSEEGALYMATSIVGGLEGAFKLFGHKKFAIGDLEKAESAKAIAPAIQKYSGSLVPLMGNYEIEVKAAFAVGMLAYGSVSH
;
A
#
# COMPACT_ATOMS: atom_id res chain seq x y z
N MET A 1 -44.83 -17.78 -19.08
CA MET A 1 -43.58 -17.30 -19.71
C MET A 1 -42.43 -18.03 -19.03
N ASN A 2 -41.93 -19.15 -19.58
CA ASN A 2 -40.69 -19.79 -19.09
C ASN A 2 -40.32 -20.99 -19.98
N ALA A 3 -39.82 -20.73 -21.18
CA ALA A 3 -39.17 -21.74 -22.03
C ALA A 3 -38.27 -21.04 -23.04
N THR A 4 -38.71 -19.88 -23.55
CA THR A 4 -37.95 -19.06 -24.50
C THR A 4 -36.71 -18.42 -23.85
N ASN A 5 -36.81 -17.96 -22.60
CA ASN A 5 -35.69 -17.35 -21.87
C ASN A 5 -34.58 -18.35 -21.51
N GLU A 6 -34.92 -19.61 -21.18
CA GLU A 6 -33.92 -20.63 -20.81
C GLU A 6 -33.10 -21.11 -22.02
N ILE A 7 -33.72 -21.17 -23.21
CA ILE A 7 -33.02 -21.53 -24.46
C ILE A 7 -32.05 -20.43 -24.88
N GLU A 8 -32.40 -19.17 -24.65
CA GLU A 8 -31.55 -18.01 -24.96
C GLU A 8 -30.33 -17.93 -24.03
N GLU A 9 -30.48 -18.21 -22.73
CA GLU A 9 -29.36 -18.30 -21.78
C GLU A 9 -28.42 -19.48 -22.08
N LEU A 10 -28.94 -20.65 -22.44
CA LEU A 10 -28.12 -21.82 -22.78
C LEU A 10 -27.31 -21.60 -24.07
N THR A 11 -27.86 -20.84 -25.02
CA THR A 11 -27.16 -20.48 -26.26
C THR A 11 -26.03 -19.49 -25.98
N GLN A 12 -26.27 -18.46 -25.15
CA GLN A 12 -25.25 -17.51 -24.73
C GLN A 12 -24.14 -18.18 -23.90
N LEU A 13 -24.47 -19.15 -23.06
CA LEU A 13 -23.50 -19.92 -22.29
C LEU A 13 -22.64 -20.82 -23.21
N ALA A 14 -23.25 -21.47 -24.20
CA ALA A 14 -22.53 -22.28 -25.18
C ALA A 14 -21.58 -21.44 -26.04
N ASP A 15 -22.00 -20.25 -26.45
CA ASP A 15 -21.15 -19.30 -27.20
C ASP A 15 -20.00 -18.77 -26.34
N ALA A 16 -20.24 -18.49 -25.05
CA ALA A 16 -19.18 -18.07 -24.12
C ALA A 16 -18.14 -19.17 -23.85
N ILE A 17 -18.58 -20.42 -23.71
CA ILE A 17 -17.68 -21.58 -23.53
C ILE A 17 -16.88 -21.86 -24.82
N ALA A 18 -17.49 -21.69 -25.98
CA ALA A 18 -16.80 -21.81 -27.27
C ALA A 18 -15.74 -20.70 -27.48
N ASP A 19 -16.04 -19.46 -27.07
CA ASP A 19 -15.08 -18.36 -27.09
C ASP A 19 -13.92 -18.60 -26.10
N GLU A 20 -14.21 -19.14 -24.91
CA GLU A 20 -13.18 -19.46 -23.92
C GLU A 20 -12.24 -20.59 -24.39
N SER A 21 -12.80 -21.70 -24.91
CA SER A 21 -12.00 -22.81 -25.44
C SER A 21 -11.10 -22.38 -26.60
N THR A 22 -11.60 -21.51 -27.49
CA THR A 22 -10.81 -21.04 -28.64
C THR A 22 -9.70 -20.07 -28.23
N ARG A 23 -9.92 -19.26 -27.20
CA ARG A 23 -8.86 -18.43 -26.60
C ARG A 23 -7.80 -19.29 -25.92
N ASP A 24 -8.19 -20.31 -25.17
CA ASP A 24 -7.26 -21.20 -24.48
C ASP A 24 -6.39 -21.98 -25.48
N ASP A 25 -6.99 -22.47 -26.57
CA ASP A 25 -6.26 -23.11 -27.67
C ASP A 25 -5.29 -22.14 -28.37
N ALA A 26 -5.69 -20.87 -28.56
CA ALA A 26 -4.84 -19.85 -29.15
C ALA A 26 -3.65 -19.47 -28.23
N VAL A 27 -3.90 -19.38 -26.92
CA VAL A 27 -2.85 -19.13 -25.91
C VAL A 27 -1.88 -20.30 -25.85
N LEU A 28 -2.38 -21.54 -25.91
CA LEU A 28 -1.54 -22.74 -25.91
C LEU A 28 -0.71 -22.86 -27.18
N ALA A 29 -1.29 -22.52 -28.34
CA ALA A 29 -0.58 -22.49 -29.61
C ALA A 29 0.52 -21.42 -29.65
N GLU A 30 0.25 -20.21 -29.12
CA GLU A 30 1.23 -19.13 -29.07
C GLU A 30 2.33 -19.41 -28.04
N ALA A 31 1.99 -20.00 -26.88
CA ALA A 31 2.96 -20.45 -25.90
C ALA A 31 3.91 -21.51 -26.47
N ASN A 32 3.37 -22.50 -27.20
CA ASN A 32 4.17 -23.49 -27.91
C ASN A 32 5.08 -22.85 -28.99
N ARG A 33 4.59 -21.83 -29.71
CA ARG A 33 5.41 -21.05 -30.66
C ARG A 33 6.57 -20.32 -29.98
N LEU A 34 6.35 -19.82 -28.78
CA LEU A 34 7.35 -19.10 -27.99
C LEU A 34 8.28 -20.04 -27.19
N GLY A 35 8.11 -21.35 -27.31
CA GLY A 35 8.87 -22.36 -26.55
C GLY A 35 8.52 -22.40 -25.06
N ILE A 36 7.35 -21.86 -24.69
CA ILE A 36 6.83 -21.87 -23.32
C ILE A 36 5.97 -23.13 -23.18
N ASP A 37 6.52 -24.17 -22.56
CA ASP A 37 5.79 -25.40 -22.24
C ASP A 37 4.81 -25.13 -21.07
N LEU A 38 3.56 -24.80 -21.40
CA LEU A 38 2.48 -24.67 -20.41
C LEU A 38 1.93 -26.03 -19.94
N GLY A 39 2.38 -27.14 -20.52
CA GLY A 39 1.89 -28.51 -20.27
C GLY A 39 2.64 -29.27 -19.18
N LYS A 40 3.77 -28.76 -18.68
CA LYS A 40 4.50 -29.31 -17.55
C LYS A 40 5.08 -28.18 -16.70
N SER A 41 4.42 -27.86 -15.60
CA SER A 41 4.91 -26.96 -14.57
C SER A 41 6.12 -27.55 -13.81
N GLU A 42 7.26 -27.74 -14.49
CA GLU A 42 8.47 -28.33 -13.87
C GLU A 42 9.61 -27.34 -13.57
N ASP A 43 9.55 -26.07 -13.96
CA ASP A 43 10.73 -25.20 -13.89
C ASP A 43 10.60 -23.89 -13.08
N PHE A 44 9.64 -23.79 -12.16
CA PHE A 44 9.74 -22.81 -11.07
C PHE A 44 9.66 -23.50 -9.70
N ASP A 45 10.81 -24.02 -9.26
CA ASP A 45 11.01 -24.44 -7.89
C ASP A 45 11.86 -23.37 -7.17
N PRO A 46 11.24 -22.45 -6.42
CA PRO A 46 11.97 -21.40 -5.71
C PRO A 46 12.96 -21.99 -4.67
N LEU A 47 12.77 -23.25 -4.25
CA LEU A 47 13.66 -23.95 -3.33
C LEU A 47 14.91 -24.54 -4.01
N LYS A 48 14.93 -24.64 -5.34
CA LYS A 48 16.14 -24.98 -6.12
C LYS A 48 16.99 -23.75 -6.42
N SER A 49 16.48 -22.54 -6.15
CA SER A 49 17.33 -21.35 -6.18
C SER A 49 18.29 -21.46 -5.01
N ASN A 50 19.60 -21.49 -5.27
CA ASN A 50 20.64 -21.45 -4.21
C ASN A 50 20.72 -20.06 -3.54
N ILE A 51 19.59 -19.35 -3.49
CA ILE A 51 19.41 -18.06 -2.85
C ILE A 51 19.08 -18.39 -1.40
N LYS A 52 19.99 -18.05 -0.49
CA LYS A 52 19.71 -18.15 0.94
C LYS A 52 18.63 -17.13 1.26
N ASP A 53 17.61 -17.55 2.01
CA ASP A 53 16.67 -16.62 2.62
C ASP A 53 17.47 -15.61 3.46
N GLU A 54 17.37 -14.34 3.10
CA GLU A 54 17.96 -13.28 3.92
C GLU A 54 17.28 -13.30 5.29
N THR A 55 18.06 -13.42 6.36
CA THR A 55 17.55 -13.22 7.71
C THR A 55 16.91 -11.84 7.78
N PRO A 56 15.63 -11.73 8.19
CA PRO A 56 14.97 -10.44 8.26
C PRO A 56 15.76 -9.53 9.21
N PRO A 57 15.91 -8.24 8.86
CA PRO A 57 16.67 -7.30 9.68
C PRO A 57 16.06 -7.22 11.08
N THR A 58 16.91 -7.15 12.09
CA THR A 58 16.49 -6.96 13.47
C THR A 58 15.79 -5.60 13.63
N LYS A 59 14.98 -5.42 14.68
CA LYS A 59 14.32 -4.13 14.96
C LYS A 59 15.32 -2.97 15.03
N GLU A 60 16.48 -3.19 15.63
CA GLU A 60 17.52 -2.17 15.75
C GLU A 60 18.11 -1.79 14.38
N GLU A 61 18.26 -2.75 13.46
CA GLU A 61 18.71 -2.49 12.10
C GLU A 61 17.65 -1.75 11.28
N GLN A 62 16.37 -2.09 11.46
CA GLN A 62 15.25 -1.39 10.84
C GLN A 62 15.16 0.07 11.33
N GLU A 63 15.32 0.32 12.63
CA GLU A 63 15.34 1.68 13.19
C GLU A 63 16.51 2.49 12.64
N LYS A 64 17.72 1.91 12.57
CA LYS A 64 18.89 2.59 11.99
C LYS A 64 18.70 2.91 10.52
N GLN A 65 18.11 2.00 9.74
CA GLN A 65 17.78 2.24 8.33
C GLN A 65 16.76 3.37 8.21
N LEU A 66 15.69 3.35 9.01
CA LEU A 66 14.67 4.40 9.01
C LEU A 66 15.24 5.77 9.41
N ILE A 67 16.09 5.82 10.44
CA ILE A 67 16.79 7.07 10.83
C ILE A 67 17.63 7.59 9.66
N LYS A 68 18.39 6.71 9.00
CA LYS A 68 19.23 7.08 7.87
C LYS A 68 18.41 7.61 6.69
N GLU A 69 17.28 6.98 6.39
CA GLU A 69 16.36 7.43 5.35
C GLU A 69 15.74 8.78 5.70
N MET A 70 15.27 8.95 6.93
CA MET A 70 14.72 10.23 7.41
C MET A 70 15.77 11.35 7.51
N GLN A 71 17.07 11.04 7.54
CA GLN A 71 18.15 12.02 7.48
C GLN A 71 18.43 12.52 6.04
N SER A 72 17.99 11.79 5.03
CA SER A 72 18.04 12.29 3.65
C SER A 72 16.99 13.37 3.43
N GLU A 73 17.26 14.34 2.56
CA GLU A 73 16.28 15.40 2.24
C GLU A 73 14.98 14.80 1.67
N GLU A 74 15.12 13.80 0.80
CA GLU A 74 14.00 13.12 0.15
C GLU A 74 13.18 12.31 1.16
N GLY A 75 13.83 11.54 2.04
CA GLY A 75 13.13 10.77 3.07
C GLY A 75 12.49 11.64 4.15
N ALA A 76 13.13 12.75 4.53
CA ALA A 76 12.53 13.74 5.43
C ALA A 76 11.28 14.39 4.82
N LEU A 77 11.33 14.74 3.54
CA LEU A 77 10.20 15.31 2.81
C LEU A 77 9.06 14.30 2.61
N TYR A 78 9.41 13.04 2.33
CA TYR A 78 8.45 11.94 2.23
C TYR A 78 7.71 11.73 3.56
N MET A 79 8.45 11.67 4.67
CA MET A 79 7.86 11.53 6.01
C MET A 79 7.00 12.76 6.36
N ALA A 80 7.48 13.97 6.05
CA ALA A 80 6.72 15.19 6.23
C ALA A 80 5.38 15.16 5.50
N THR A 81 5.40 14.77 4.22
CA THR A 81 4.21 14.64 3.38
C THR A 81 3.25 13.60 3.96
N SER A 82 3.79 12.48 4.43
CA SER A 82 3.02 11.40 5.05
C SER A 82 2.37 11.83 6.36
N ILE A 83 3.06 12.63 7.19
CA ILE A 83 2.51 13.19 8.42
C ILE A 83 1.36 14.15 8.11
N VAL A 84 1.56 15.08 7.16
CA VAL A 84 0.52 16.05 6.77
C VAL A 84 -0.71 15.34 6.18
N GLY A 85 -0.51 14.33 5.33
CA GLY A 85 -1.60 13.51 4.78
C GLY A 85 -2.31 12.69 5.85
N GLY A 86 -1.56 12.09 6.78
CA GLY A 86 -2.10 11.36 7.93
C GLY A 86 -2.95 12.24 8.85
N LEU A 87 -2.51 13.48 9.10
CA LEU A 87 -3.28 14.47 9.85
C LEU A 87 -4.60 14.79 9.16
N GLU A 88 -4.59 15.06 7.85
CA GLU A 88 -5.83 15.30 7.10
C GLU A 88 -6.78 14.09 7.18
N GLY A 89 -6.26 12.87 7.03
CA GLY A 89 -7.04 11.64 7.19
C GLY A 89 -7.66 11.52 8.59
N ALA A 90 -6.89 11.83 9.64
CA ALA A 90 -7.38 11.83 11.01
C ALA A 90 -8.47 12.89 11.23
N PHE A 91 -8.29 14.10 10.72
CA PHE A 91 -9.30 15.16 10.79
C PHE A 91 -10.57 14.80 10.02
N LYS A 92 -10.47 14.11 8.87
CA LYS A 92 -11.64 13.59 8.15
C LYS A 92 -12.40 12.54 8.96
N LEU A 93 -11.67 11.68 9.67
CA LEU A 93 -12.25 10.58 10.43
C LEU A 93 -12.93 11.05 11.72
N PHE A 94 -12.33 12.00 12.45
CA PHE A 94 -12.76 12.38 13.79
C PHE A 94 -13.31 13.80 13.93
N GLY A 95 -12.99 14.71 13.00
CA GLY A 95 -13.40 16.12 13.05
C GLY A 95 -14.50 16.45 12.04
N HIS A 96 -14.16 16.52 10.76
CA HIS A 96 -15.08 16.94 9.70
C HIS A 96 -14.81 16.19 8.38
N LYS A 97 -15.80 15.43 7.89
CA LYS A 97 -15.64 14.54 6.72
C LYS A 97 -15.17 15.24 5.43
N LYS A 98 -15.43 16.55 5.29
CA LYS A 98 -15.01 17.34 4.12
C LYS A 98 -13.72 18.14 4.36
N PHE A 99 -13.10 18.02 5.53
CA PHE A 99 -11.83 18.68 5.79
C PHE A 99 -10.80 18.25 4.75
N ALA A 100 -10.19 19.19 4.06
CA ALA A 100 -9.12 18.91 3.12
C ALA A 100 -8.10 20.05 3.18
N ILE A 101 -6.83 19.70 3.21
CA ILE A 101 -5.74 20.66 3.10
C ILE A 101 -5.47 20.85 1.60
N GLY A 102 -5.35 22.09 1.12
CA GLY A 102 -5.06 22.35 -0.29
C GLY A 102 -3.71 21.77 -0.72
N ASP A 103 -3.56 21.33 -1.97
CA ASP A 103 -2.35 20.64 -2.43
C ASP A 103 -1.08 21.48 -2.29
N LEU A 104 -1.19 22.79 -2.59
CA LEU A 104 -0.09 23.73 -2.39
C LEU A 104 0.28 23.85 -0.90
N GLU A 105 -0.73 24.01 -0.05
CA GLU A 105 -0.56 24.20 1.39
C GLU A 105 0.01 22.96 2.07
N LYS A 106 -0.36 21.75 1.61
CA LYS A 106 0.27 20.49 2.01
C LYS A 106 1.75 20.45 1.63
N ALA A 107 2.07 20.79 0.39
CA ALA A 107 3.45 20.75 -0.10
C ALA A 107 4.34 21.75 0.63
N GLU A 108 3.84 22.96 0.89
CA GLU A 108 4.56 23.98 1.66
C GLU A 108 4.71 23.58 3.12
N SER A 109 3.66 23.03 3.74
CA SER A 109 3.71 22.52 5.12
C SER A 109 4.72 21.38 5.25
N ALA A 110 4.73 20.45 4.29
CA ALA A 110 5.69 19.34 4.26
C ALA A 110 7.14 19.86 4.14
N LYS A 111 7.38 20.82 3.25
CA LYS A 111 8.69 21.47 3.12
C LYS A 111 9.12 22.19 4.39
N ALA A 112 8.18 22.82 5.11
CA ALA A 112 8.48 23.53 6.35
C ALA A 112 8.88 22.59 7.50
N ILE A 113 8.26 21.41 7.59
CA ILE A 113 8.52 20.46 8.69
C ILE A 113 9.64 19.45 8.38
N ALA A 114 9.96 19.19 7.10
CA ALA A 114 11.00 18.25 6.69
C ALA A 114 12.37 18.50 7.38
N PRO A 115 12.88 19.75 7.51
CA PRO A 115 14.14 19.99 8.20
C PRO A 115 14.12 19.59 9.68
N ALA A 116 12.97 19.73 10.35
CA ALA A 116 12.82 19.28 11.73
C ALA A 116 12.88 17.75 11.82
N ILE A 117 12.21 17.06 10.90
CA ILE A 117 12.25 15.59 10.83
C ILE A 117 13.68 15.10 10.59
N GLN A 118 14.39 15.72 9.64
CA GLN A 118 15.77 15.39 9.34
C GLN A 118 16.69 15.56 10.55
N LYS A 119 16.50 16.64 11.30
CA LYS A 119 17.29 16.97 12.49
C LYS A 119 17.01 16.05 13.68
N TYR A 120 15.75 15.66 13.87
CA TYR A 120 15.31 14.93 15.07
C TYR A 120 15.00 13.45 14.83
N SER A 121 15.26 12.91 13.63
CA SER A 121 14.98 11.51 13.27
C SER A 121 15.57 10.50 14.25
N GLY A 122 16.80 10.71 14.71
CA GLY A 122 17.47 9.85 15.69
C GLY A 122 16.79 9.78 17.06
N SER A 123 15.97 10.76 17.42
CA SER A 123 15.15 10.75 18.65
C SER A 123 13.69 10.40 18.36
N LEU A 124 13.16 10.76 17.19
CA LEU A 124 11.79 10.49 16.76
C LEU A 124 11.54 8.99 16.54
N VAL A 125 12.46 8.29 15.86
CA VAL A 125 12.29 6.88 15.53
C VAL A 125 12.23 6.01 16.80
N PRO A 126 13.16 6.13 17.77
CA PRO A 126 13.06 5.37 19.01
C PRO A 126 11.83 5.74 19.84
N LEU A 127 11.38 7.01 19.80
CA LEU A 127 10.17 7.43 20.52
C LEU A 127 8.93 6.76 19.91
N MET A 128 8.80 6.76 18.58
CA MET A 128 7.71 6.10 17.87
C MET A 128 7.75 4.58 18.01
N GLY A 129 8.93 3.96 18.08
CA GLY A 129 9.08 2.52 18.26
C GLY A 129 8.82 2.04 19.68
N ASN A 130 9.36 2.75 20.69
CA ASN A 130 9.23 2.35 22.09
C ASN A 130 7.88 2.74 22.71
N TYR A 131 7.24 3.80 22.20
CA TYR A 131 5.98 4.32 22.72
C TYR A 131 4.87 4.34 21.64
N GLU A 132 4.93 3.40 20.70
CA GLU A 132 4.03 3.37 19.55
C GLU A 132 2.55 3.43 19.97
N ILE A 133 2.19 2.66 21.00
CA ILE A 133 0.82 2.54 21.48
C ILE A 133 0.40 3.84 22.18
N GLU A 134 1.26 4.39 23.02
CA GLU A 134 1.01 5.61 23.79
C GLU A 134 0.91 6.83 22.87
N VAL A 135 1.79 6.94 21.88
CA VAL A 135 1.76 8.03 20.89
C VAL A 135 0.48 7.94 20.05
N LYS A 136 0.09 6.74 19.60
CA LYS A 136 -1.18 6.54 18.88
C LYS A 136 -2.39 6.86 19.75
N ALA A 137 -2.37 6.45 21.02
CA ALA A 137 -3.46 6.74 21.96
C ALA A 137 -3.55 8.24 22.26
N ALA A 138 -2.43 8.90 22.54
CA ALA A 138 -2.38 10.35 22.77
C ALA A 138 -2.86 11.13 21.54
N PHE A 139 -2.46 10.71 20.34
CA PHE A 139 -2.93 11.29 19.09
C PHE A 139 -4.43 11.11 18.90
N ALA A 140 -4.96 9.90 19.11
CA ALA A 140 -6.39 9.62 19.01
C ALA A 140 -7.21 10.44 20.01
N VAL A 141 -6.76 10.52 21.27
CA VAL A 141 -7.40 11.33 22.32
C VAL A 141 -7.38 12.81 21.96
N GLY A 142 -6.25 13.32 21.46
CA GLY A 142 -6.13 14.72 21.01
C GLY A 142 -7.10 15.05 19.87
N MET A 143 -7.25 14.13 18.91
CA MET A 143 -8.19 14.29 17.80
C MET A 143 -9.65 14.23 18.25
N LEU A 144 -10.01 13.31 19.15
CA LEU A 144 -11.35 13.23 19.73
C LEU A 144 -11.69 14.47 20.57
N ALA A 145 -10.72 14.97 21.35
CA ALA A 145 -10.90 16.18 22.14
C ALA A 145 -11.13 17.40 21.24
N TYR A 146 -10.40 17.53 20.13
CA TYR A 146 -10.62 18.61 19.15
C TYR A 146 -12.01 18.53 18.50
N GLY A 147 -12.43 17.33 18.05
CA GLY A 147 -13.76 17.12 17.47
C GLY A 147 -14.92 17.41 18.44
N SER A 148 -14.68 17.28 19.74
CA SER A 148 -15.63 17.63 20.81
C SER A 148 -15.87 19.15 20.94
N VAL A 149 -14.87 19.97 20.60
CA VAL A 149 -14.98 21.45 20.66
C VAL A 149 -15.40 22.08 19.34
N SER A 150 -15.34 21.34 18.23
CA SER A 150 -15.72 21.81 16.88
C SER A 150 -17.18 21.50 16.51
N HIS A 151 -18.07 21.32 17.50
CA HIS A 151 -19.52 21.27 17.31
C HIS A 151 -20.14 22.67 17.47
#